data_AF-A0A7C9EE41-F1
#
_entry.id   AF-A0A7C9EE41-F1
#
_cell.length_a   1.000
_cell.length_b   1.000
_cell.length_c   1.000
_cell.angle_alpha   90.00
_cell.angle_beta   90.00
_cell.angle_gamma   90.00
#
_symmetry.space_group_name_H-M   'P 1'
#
loop_
_entity.id
_entity.type
_entity.pdbx_description
1 polymer ?
#
loop_
_entity_poly.entity_id
_entity_poly.type
_entity_poly.pdbx_seq_one_letter_code
_entity_poly.pdbx_strand_id
1 'polypeptide(L)'
;MQFRSKSIGAMSQAIASLFGQPAVGTNLYVTPPNSQGLACHFDDHCVFVCQLFGIKEWTVFPQPVVQLPRLYEHLEVPKDLREGRQILLREGDILYIPRGFAHKAHTVTGVDANSSHDGFSVHLTLAIEVEPPFLLR
;
A
#
# COMPACT_ATOMS: atom_id res chain seq x y z
N MET A 1 -7.82 4.59 -11.59
CA MET A 1 -7.88 3.37 -12.44
C MET A 1 -9.22 2.66 -12.47
N GLN A 2 -10.09 2.85 -11.47
CA GLN A 2 -11.42 2.23 -11.41
C GLN A 2 -12.28 2.38 -12.69
N PHE A 3 -12.18 3.50 -13.41
CA PHE A 3 -13.01 3.76 -14.60
C PHE A 3 -12.60 2.99 -15.85
N ARG A 4 -11.42 2.34 -15.83
CA ARG A 4 -10.88 1.61 -16.99
C ARG A 4 -10.98 0.08 -16.84
N SER A 5 -11.32 -0.41 -15.66
CA SER A 5 -11.50 -1.84 -15.39
C SER A 5 -12.78 -2.05 -14.59
N LYS A 6 -13.73 -2.80 -15.15
CA LYS A 6 -15.01 -3.09 -14.50
C LYS A 6 -14.83 -3.84 -13.19
N SER A 7 -13.89 -4.79 -13.13
CA SER A 7 -13.62 -5.56 -11.91
C SER A 7 -13.01 -4.72 -10.81
N ILE A 8 -12.03 -3.86 -11.14
CA ILE A 8 -11.44 -2.93 -10.17
C ILE A 8 -12.52 -1.94 -9.69
N GLY A 9 -13.31 -1.38 -10.61
CA GLY A 9 -14.39 -0.47 -10.25
C GLY A 9 -15.43 -1.09 -9.31
N ALA A 10 -15.86 -2.33 -9.59
CA ALA A 10 -16.79 -3.05 -8.73
C ALA A 10 -16.20 -3.33 -7.33
N MET A 11 -14.92 -3.71 -7.27
CA MET A 11 -14.24 -3.93 -5.99
C MET A 11 -14.09 -2.63 -5.18
N SER A 12 -13.68 -1.52 -5.82
CA SER A 12 -13.60 -0.22 -5.14
C SER A 12 -14.95 0.23 -4.59
N GLN A 13 -16.05 0.03 -5.34
CA GLN A 13 -17.41 0.34 -4.88
C GLN A 13 -17.85 -0.55 -3.71
N ALA A 14 -17.56 -1.85 -3.77
CA ALA A 14 -17.89 -2.78 -2.70
C ALA A 14 -17.16 -2.42 -1.39
N ILE A 15 -15.88 -2.09 -1.48
CA ILE A 15 -15.10 -1.65 -0.29
C ILE A 15 -15.61 -0.30 0.21
N ALA A 16 -15.90 0.66 -0.66
CA ALA A 16 -16.46 1.95 -0.23
C ALA A 16 -17.76 1.76 0.54
N SER A 17 -18.66 0.92 0.02
CA SER A 17 -19.91 0.56 0.70
C SER A 17 -19.68 -0.15 2.04
N LEU A 18 -18.71 -1.07 2.11
CA LEU A 18 -18.42 -1.83 3.34
C LEU A 18 -17.90 -0.93 4.47
N PHE A 19 -17.09 0.08 4.12
CA PHE A 19 -16.48 1.01 5.07
C PHE A 19 -17.25 2.32 5.24
N GLY A 20 -18.45 2.44 4.64
CA GLY A 20 -19.28 3.64 4.70
C GLY A 20 -18.60 4.88 4.11
N GLN A 21 -17.72 4.71 3.12
CA GLN A 21 -17.03 5.79 2.44
C GLN A 21 -17.75 6.17 1.14
N PRO A 22 -17.70 7.45 0.72
CA PRO A 22 -18.24 7.86 -0.58
C PRO A 22 -17.46 7.25 -1.76
N ALA A 23 -16.17 7.02 -1.57
CA ALA A 23 -15.28 6.41 -2.55
C ALA A 23 -14.07 5.75 -1.87
N VAL A 24 -13.32 4.98 -2.64
CA VAL A 24 -12.05 4.37 -2.25
C VAL A 24 -11.02 4.73 -3.32
N GLY A 25 -9.87 5.26 -2.90
CA GLY A 25 -8.76 5.52 -3.80
C GLY A 25 -8.19 4.20 -4.34
N THR A 26 -7.72 4.18 -5.59
CA THR A 26 -7.18 2.96 -6.18
C THR A 26 -6.00 3.22 -7.11
N ASN A 27 -4.83 2.75 -6.67
CA ASN A 27 -3.57 2.86 -7.41
C ASN A 27 -3.01 1.47 -7.73
N LEU A 28 -2.22 1.39 -8.79
CA LEU A 28 -1.60 0.18 -9.33
C LEU A 28 -0.15 0.55 -9.58
N TYR A 29 0.74 -0.29 -9.08
CA TYR A 29 2.17 -0.04 -9.14
C TYR A 29 2.82 -1.22 -9.81
N VAL A 30 3.50 -0.94 -10.92
CA VAL A 30 4.37 -1.89 -11.61
C VAL A 30 5.80 -1.51 -11.24
N THR A 31 6.57 -2.44 -10.69
CA THR A 31 7.93 -2.18 -10.22
C THR A 31 8.90 -3.17 -10.86
N PRO A 32 9.95 -2.71 -11.58
CA PRO A 32 10.97 -3.59 -12.17
C PRO A 32 11.64 -4.51 -11.14
N PRO A 33 12.27 -5.62 -11.57
CA PRO A 33 13.01 -6.51 -10.68
C PRO A 33 14.13 -5.76 -9.94
N ASN A 34 14.39 -6.16 -8.68
CA ASN A 34 15.46 -5.62 -7.84
C ASN A 34 15.43 -4.09 -7.68
N SER A 35 14.24 -3.52 -7.60
CA SER A 35 14.04 -2.08 -7.52
C SER A 35 12.94 -1.67 -6.53
N GLN A 36 13.03 -0.43 -6.08
CA GLN A 36 12.06 0.24 -5.21
C GLN A 36 11.53 1.48 -5.94
N GLY A 37 10.21 1.61 -6.04
CA GLY A 37 9.57 2.70 -6.77
C GLY A 37 9.39 3.99 -5.97
N LEU A 38 9.10 3.87 -4.66
CA LEU A 38 8.85 5.01 -3.77
C LEU A 38 9.80 4.98 -2.59
N ALA A 39 10.22 6.14 -2.09
CA ALA A 39 10.96 6.26 -0.84
C ALA A 39 10.13 5.75 0.36
N CYS A 40 10.76 5.56 1.52
CA CYS A 40 10.02 5.25 2.75
C CYS A 40 9.09 6.42 3.10
N HIS A 41 7.80 6.15 3.30
CA HIS A 41 6.77 7.15 3.56
C HIS A 41 5.64 6.55 4.42
N PHE A 42 4.73 7.40 4.88
CA PHE A 42 3.44 6.98 5.45
C PHE A 42 2.32 7.70 4.72
N ASP A 43 1.13 7.11 4.76
CA ASP A 43 -0.07 7.68 4.17
C ASP A 43 -0.98 8.33 5.22
N ASP A 44 -1.81 9.26 4.78
CA ASP A 44 -2.92 9.86 5.54
C ASP A 44 -4.21 9.03 5.48
N HIS A 45 -4.18 7.91 4.79
CA HIS A 45 -5.29 6.97 4.62
C HIS A 45 -4.84 5.54 4.92
N CYS A 46 -5.79 4.67 5.27
CA CYS A 46 -5.47 3.26 5.46
C CYS A 46 -5.50 2.55 4.11
N VAL A 47 -4.63 1.57 3.89
CA VAL A 47 -4.48 0.92 2.59
C VAL A 47 -4.57 -0.59 2.73
N PHE A 48 -5.32 -1.23 1.82
CA PHE A 48 -5.15 -2.64 1.49
C PHE A 48 -4.28 -2.76 0.25
N VAL A 49 -3.13 -3.41 0.40
CA VAL A 49 -2.23 -3.79 -0.69
C VAL A 49 -2.63 -5.19 -1.15
N CYS A 50 -3.03 -5.35 -2.40
CA CYS A 50 -3.30 -6.63 -3.03
C CYS A 50 -2.18 -6.95 -4.02
N GLN A 51 -1.39 -7.99 -3.76
CA GLN A 51 -0.30 -8.41 -4.63
C GLN A 51 -0.89 -9.21 -5.81
N LEU A 52 -0.78 -8.64 -7.02
CA LEU A 52 -1.43 -9.19 -8.21
C LEU A 52 -0.49 -10.04 -9.07
N PHE A 53 0.79 -9.70 -9.13
CA PHE A 53 1.77 -10.41 -9.94
C PHE A 53 3.17 -10.30 -9.34
N GLY A 54 3.95 -11.39 -9.36
CA GLY A 54 5.31 -11.45 -8.83
C GLY A 54 5.37 -11.26 -7.32
N ILE A 55 6.57 -10.98 -6.82
CA ILE A 55 6.88 -10.93 -5.38
C ILE A 55 7.33 -9.54 -4.97
N LYS A 56 6.84 -9.05 -3.82
CA LYS A 56 7.25 -7.78 -3.24
C LYS A 56 7.56 -7.92 -1.76
N GLU A 57 8.76 -7.51 -1.36
CA GLU A 57 9.10 -7.37 0.06
C GLU A 57 8.65 -5.99 0.54
N TRP A 58 7.76 -5.99 1.53
CA TRP A 58 7.32 -4.81 2.24
C TRP A 58 8.04 -4.70 3.57
N THR A 59 8.54 -3.51 3.89
CA THR A 59 8.97 -3.18 5.24
C THR A 59 7.93 -2.24 5.85
N VAL A 60 7.32 -2.62 6.97
CA VAL A 60 6.35 -1.78 7.70
C VAL A 60 6.88 -1.52 9.10
N PHE A 61 6.99 -0.26 9.49
CA PHE A 61 7.50 0.12 10.80
C PHE A 61 6.43 -0.04 11.88
N PRO A 62 6.80 -0.52 13.09
CA PRO A 62 5.82 -0.99 14.08
C PRO A 62 5.05 0.12 14.80
N GLN A 63 5.49 1.37 14.68
CA GLN A 63 4.84 2.54 15.27
C GLN A 63 4.55 3.57 14.18
N PRO A 64 3.42 4.28 14.29
CA PRO A 64 3.13 5.35 13.36
C PRO A 64 4.10 6.52 13.55
N VAL A 65 4.58 7.08 12.44
CA VAL A 65 5.38 8.33 12.45
C VAL A 65 4.52 9.49 12.92
N VAL A 66 3.28 9.54 12.44
CA VAL A 66 2.24 10.48 12.87
C VAL A 66 1.05 9.67 13.34
N GLN A 67 0.53 9.95 14.54
CA GLN A 67 -0.64 9.25 15.05
C GLN A 67 -1.89 9.69 14.28
N LEU A 68 -2.46 8.78 13.48
CA LEU A 68 -3.73 8.98 12.77
C LEU A 68 -3.78 10.26 11.92
N PRO A 69 -2.81 10.51 11.01
CA PRO A 69 -2.78 11.68 10.15
C PRO A 69 -4.09 11.86 9.40
N ARG A 70 -4.44 13.12 9.12
CA ARG A 70 -5.60 13.50 8.30
C ARG A 70 -5.20 14.20 7.01
N LEU A 71 -3.94 14.61 6.93
CA LEU A 71 -3.33 15.25 5.79
C LEU A 71 -2.01 14.57 5.53
N TYR A 72 -1.69 14.41 4.26
CA TYR A 72 -0.41 13.88 3.83
C TYR A 72 0.71 14.88 4.16
N GLU A 73 1.76 14.38 4.80
CA GLU A 73 2.93 15.15 5.20
C GLU A 73 4.21 14.42 4.78
N HIS A 74 5.14 15.17 4.19
CA HIS A 74 6.47 14.67 3.89
C HIS A 74 7.38 14.85 5.12
N LEU A 75 7.37 13.89 6.03
CA LEU A 75 8.33 13.83 7.14
C LEU A 75 9.43 12.82 6.84
N GLU A 76 10.65 13.14 7.23
CA GLU A 76 11.72 12.16 7.27
C GLU A 76 11.35 11.07 8.29
N VAL A 77 11.38 9.82 7.85
CA VAL A 77 11.18 8.68 8.74
C VAL A 77 12.37 8.61 9.70
N PRO A 78 12.17 8.76 11.03
CA PRO A 78 13.25 8.76 12.00
C PRO A 78 14.16 7.54 11.85
N LYS A 79 15.48 7.76 11.86
CA LYS A 79 16.48 6.67 11.81
C LYS A 79 16.39 5.73 13.01
N ASP A 80 15.87 6.24 14.13
CA ASP A 80 15.77 5.54 15.41
C ASP A 80 14.49 4.70 15.53
N LEU A 81 13.63 4.71 14.51
CA LEU A 81 12.50 3.79 14.45
C LEU A 81 13.01 2.36 14.55
N ARG A 82 12.40 1.60 15.47
CA ARG A 82 12.64 0.16 15.61
C ARG A 82 12.59 -0.50 14.24
N GLU A 83 13.40 -1.54 14.05
CA GLU A 83 13.48 -2.28 12.80
C GLU A 83 12.08 -2.61 12.27
N GLY A 84 11.84 -2.21 11.02
CA GLY A 84 10.57 -2.46 10.36
C GLY A 84 10.38 -3.96 10.13
N ARG A 85 9.14 -4.42 10.27
CA ARG A 85 8.78 -5.80 9.98
C ARG A 85 8.87 -6.02 8.47
N GLN A 86 9.69 -6.96 8.04
CA GLN A 86 9.72 -7.45 6.66
C GLN A 86 8.58 -8.45 6.43
N ILE A 87 7.83 -8.24 5.34
CA ILE A 87 6.69 -9.04 4.95
C ILE A 87 6.81 -9.30 3.45
N LEU A 88 6.94 -10.56 3.07
CA LEU A 88 7.02 -10.96 1.67
C LEU A 88 5.61 -11.26 1.15
N LEU A 89 5.12 -10.48 0.19
CA LEU A 89 3.84 -10.73 -0.47
C LEU A 89 4.06 -11.45 -1.80
N ARG A 90 3.32 -12.54 -2.00
CA ARG A 90 3.18 -13.28 -3.25
C ARG A 90 1.80 -13.03 -3.87
N GLU A 91 1.60 -13.47 -5.09
CA GLU A 91 0.33 -13.32 -5.80
C GLU A 91 -0.85 -13.85 -4.98
N GLY A 92 -1.87 -13.02 -4.81
CA GLY A 92 -3.05 -13.32 -3.99
C GLY A 92 -2.95 -12.87 -2.53
N ASP A 93 -1.75 -12.56 -2.02
CA ASP A 93 -1.60 -12.05 -0.66
C ASP A 93 -2.15 -10.62 -0.53
N ILE A 94 -2.66 -10.32 0.66
CA ILE A 94 -3.19 -9.00 1.02
C ILE A 94 -2.51 -8.50 2.30
N LEU A 95 -2.01 -7.27 2.27
CA LEU A 95 -1.46 -6.57 3.42
C LEU A 95 -2.29 -5.33 3.72
N TYR A 96 -2.71 -5.19 4.98
CA TYR A 96 -3.33 -3.96 5.48
C TYR A 96 -2.28 -3.09 6.18
N ILE A 97 -2.22 -1.81 5.83
CA ILE A 97 -1.36 -0.82 6.47
C ILE A 97 -2.24 0.32 7.01
N PRO A 98 -2.30 0.53 8.34
CA PRO A 98 -3.00 1.67 8.91
C PRO A 98 -2.28 2.99 8.55
N ARG A 99 -3.05 4.07 8.42
CA ARG A 99 -2.48 5.41 8.18
C ARG A 99 -1.48 5.82 9.26
N GLY A 100 -0.45 6.57 8.86
CA GLY A 100 0.63 7.01 9.72
C GLY A 100 1.77 5.99 9.90
N PHE A 101 1.60 4.73 9.50
CA PHE A 101 2.65 3.72 9.59
C PHE A 101 3.60 3.84 8.41
N ALA A 102 4.87 4.15 8.70
CA ALA A 102 5.89 4.23 7.67
C ALA A 102 6.09 2.87 7.01
N HIS A 103 6.28 2.87 5.70
CA HIS A 103 6.50 1.69 4.92
C HIS A 103 7.28 1.98 3.63
N LYS A 104 7.87 0.92 3.08
CA LYS A 104 8.54 0.89 1.78
C LYS A 104 8.38 -0.49 1.16
N ALA A 105 8.48 -0.57 -0.15
CA ALA A 105 8.29 -1.82 -0.87
C ALA A 105 9.34 -2.00 -1.98
N HIS A 106 9.94 -3.19 -2.04
CA HIS A 106 11.00 -3.54 -2.96
C HIS A 106 10.65 -4.83 -3.71
N THR A 107 10.83 -4.83 -5.04
CA THR A 107 10.64 -6.05 -5.85
C THR A 107 11.86 -6.94 -5.69
N VAL A 108 11.65 -8.15 -5.20
CA VAL A 108 12.72 -9.15 -5.01
C VAL A 108 12.60 -10.26 -6.04
N THR A 109 13.73 -10.77 -6.52
CA THR A 109 13.83 -11.90 -7.45
C THR A 109 14.60 -13.06 -6.84
N GLY A 110 14.53 -14.26 -7.42
CA GLY A 110 15.30 -15.41 -6.96
C GLY A 110 14.98 -15.94 -5.55
N VAL A 111 13.84 -15.56 -4.96
CA VAL A 111 13.47 -15.96 -3.59
C VAL A 111 13.05 -17.42 -3.51
N ASP A 112 12.41 -17.94 -4.56
CA ASP A 112 11.98 -19.32 -4.68
C ASP A 112 12.62 -19.93 -5.94
N ALA A 113 13.51 -20.91 -5.77
CA ALA A 113 14.25 -21.56 -6.87
C ALA A 113 13.35 -22.26 -7.91
N ASN A 114 12.08 -22.52 -7.56
CA ASN A 114 11.07 -23.12 -8.43
C ASN A 114 10.01 -22.11 -8.91
N SER A 115 10.11 -20.83 -8.54
CA SER A 115 9.17 -19.82 -9.00
C SER A 115 9.66 -19.18 -10.30
N SER A 116 8.77 -19.08 -11.29
CA SER A 116 9.03 -18.38 -12.55
C SER A 116 8.95 -16.85 -12.41
N HIS A 117 8.92 -16.31 -11.19
CA HIS A 117 8.73 -14.88 -10.90
C HIS A 117 10.07 -14.11 -10.92
N ASP A 118 10.91 -14.37 -11.92
CA ASP A 118 12.18 -13.66 -12.12
C ASP A 118 11.95 -12.37 -12.93
N GLY A 119 11.12 -11.46 -12.40
CA GLY A 119 10.62 -10.32 -13.16
C GLY A 119 10.06 -9.16 -12.35
N PHE A 120 9.26 -8.32 -13.01
CA PHE A 120 8.58 -7.19 -12.37
C PHE A 120 7.49 -7.67 -11.41
N SER A 121 7.10 -6.80 -10.48
CA SER A 121 5.96 -7.04 -9.59
C SER A 121 4.84 -6.04 -9.82
N VAL A 122 3.61 -6.47 -9.56
CA VAL A 122 2.41 -5.63 -9.64
C VAL A 122 1.61 -5.75 -8.35
N HIS A 123 1.29 -4.62 -7.74
CA HIS A 123 0.29 -4.56 -6.67
C HIS A 123 -0.73 -3.46 -6.93
N LEU A 124 -1.93 -3.68 -6.41
CA LEU A 124 -3.02 -2.70 -6.33
C LEU A 124 -3.12 -2.22 -4.89
N THR A 125 -3.36 -0.93 -4.67
CA THR A 125 -3.79 -0.42 -3.36
C THR A 125 -5.24 0.02 -3.42
N LEU A 126 -5.97 -0.27 -2.34
CA LEU A 126 -7.34 0.18 -2.10
C LEU A 126 -7.29 1.05 -0.84
N ALA A 127 -7.37 2.36 -1.04
CA ALA A 127 -7.22 3.38 -0.01
C ALA A 127 -8.57 3.72 0.62
N ILE A 128 -8.71 3.44 1.92
CA ILE A 128 -9.82 3.93 2.73
C ILE A 128 -9.46 5.34 3.17
N GLU A 129 -9.97 6.31 2.41
CA GLU A 129 -9.82 7.72 2.72
C GLU A 129 -10.53 8.03 4.03
N VAL A 130 -9.92 8.92 4.82
CA VAL A 130 -10.56 9.52 5.98
C VAL A 130 -10.97 10.90 5.53
N GLU A 131 -12.27 11.18 5.44
CA GLU A 131 -12.69 12.54 5.12
C GLU A 131 -12.00 13.52 6.08
N PRO A 132 -11.53 14.68 5.56
CA PRO A 132 -11.24 15.80 6.43
C PRO A 132 -12.50 16.01 7.29
N PRO A 133 -12.36 16.23 8.61
CA PRO A 133 -13.52 16.60 9.40
C PRO A 133 -14.13 17.80 8.68
N PHE A 134 -15.43 17.76 8.39
CA PHE A 134 -16.14 18.85 7.75
C PHE A 134 -15.59 20.16 8.31
N LEU A 135 -14.96 20.97 7.46
CA LEU A 135 -14.76 22.37 7.79
C LEU A 135 -16.16 22.96 7.84
N LEU A 136 -16.80 22.86 9.01
CA LEU A 136 -17.84 23.80 9.36
C LEU A 136 -17.18 25.17 9.20
N ARG A 137 -17.68 25.89 8.20
CA ARG A 137 -17.30 27.27 7.89
C ARG A 137 -17.35 28.15 9.13
#